data_AF-A0A2R7K6G3-F1
#
_entry.id   AF-A0A2R7K6G3-F1
#
_cell.length_a   1.000
_cell.length_b   1.000
_cell.length_c   1.000
_cell.angle_alpha   90.00
_cell.angle_beta   90.00
_cell.angle_gamma   90.00
#
_symmetry.space_group_name_H-M   'P 1'
#
loop_
_entity.id
_entity.type
_entity.pdbx_description
1 polymer ?
#
loop_
_entity_poly.entity_id
_entity_poly.type
_entity_poly.pdbx_seq_one_letter_code
_entity_poly.pdbx_strand_id
1 'polypeptide(L)'
;MRCKSIYWLAVMMCFFAIGCDNTDDGSYVDPITIYEKVNGNWGLTNLKMIDESAKANKIEPSEENLSTYFNYEDFKIKFNVDEKNSPTSYEVSGNVPPLFAPKGYWKLSSDFQPVNPTGATKIYLYSDAQKTQKTDELLITSIPGKNGEMELKLVHASGGVPFVSYVFKLTTIN
;
A
#
# COMPACT_ATOMS: atom_id res chain seq x y z
N MET A 1 27.81 54.22 -51.69
CA MET A 1 27.37 54.18 -50.28
C MET A 1 26.40 53.01 -50.09
N ARG A 2 26.86 51.79 -49.76
CA ARG A 2 25.99 50.60 -49.67
C ARG A 2 26.28 49.69 -48.46
N CYS A 3 26.88 50.22 -47.39
CA CYS A 3 27.30 49.38 -46.25
C CYS A 3 26.63 49.70 -44.90
N LYS A 4 25.71 50.68 -44.81
CA LYS A 4 25.09 51.04 -43.53
C LYS A 4 23.86 50.20 -43.15
N SER A 5 23.22 49.51 -44.10
CA SER A 5 21.98 48.74 -43.86
C SER A 5 22.23 47.35 -43.22
N ILE A 6 23.37 46.73 -43.52
CA ILE A 6 23.70 45.36 -43.05
C ILE A 6 24.04 45.31 -41.56
N TYR A 7 24.66 46.35 -41.01
CA TYR A 7 24.98 46.40 -39.57
C TYR A 7 23.73 46.50 -38.70
N TRP A 8 22.66 47.12 -39.20
CA TRP A 8 21.42 47.25 -38.45
C TRP A 8 20.64 45.92 -38.39
N LEU A 9 20.69 45.14 -39.47
CA LEU A 9 20.11 43.79 -39.52
C LEU A 9 20.86 42.81 -38.58
N ALA A 10 22.19 42.94 -38.50
CA ALA A 10 23.02 42.11 -37.63
C ALA A 10 22.76 42.38 -36.14
N VAL A 11 22.55 43.65 -35.74
CA VAL A 11 22.20 44.00 -34.36
C VAL A 11 20.80 43.49 -33.99
N MET A 12 19.85 43.50 -34.92
CA MET A 12 18.49 43.02 -34.68
C MET A 12 18.40 41.49 -34.57
N MET A 13 19.28 40.74 -35.27
CA MET A 13 19.38 39.28 -35.13
C MET A 13 19.97 38.84 -33.77
N CYS A 14 20.83 39.64 -33.13
CA CYS A 14 21.40 39.32 -31.82
C CYS A 14 20.38 39.34 -30.68
N PHE A 15 19.24 40.04 -30.83
CA PHE A 15 18.19 40.08 -29.81
C PHE A 15 17.25 38.86 -29.81
N PHE A 16 17.24 38.05 -30.88
CA PHE A 16 16.42 36.84 -30.95
C PHE A 16 17.05 35.62 -30.27
N ALA A 17 18.30 35.70 -29.83
CA ALA A 17 19.03 34.61 -29.19
C ALA A 17 18.87 34.57 -27.64
N ILE A 18 18.07 35.47 -27.06
CA ILE A 18 17.83 35.55 -25.60
C ILE A 18 16.44 34.98 -25.25
N GLY A 19 16.02 33.93 -25.93
CA GLY A 19 14.93 33.08 -25.46
C GLY A 19 15.51 32.05 -24.50
N CYS A 20 15.59 32.38 -23.20
CA CYS A 20 15.72 31.33 -22.20
C CYS A 20 14.47 30.46 -22.33
N ASP A 21 14.64 29.24 -22.82
CA ASP A 21 13.65 28.20 -22.69
C ASP A 21 13.49 27.96 -21.18
N ASN A 22 12.45 28.54 -20.58
CA ASN A 22 12.01 28.14 -19.26
C ASN A 22 11.35 26.79 -19.48
N THR A 23 12.15 25.73 -19.52
CA THR A 23 11.64 24.37 -19.51
C THR A 23 10.80 24.26 -18.24
N ASP A 24 9.47 24.21 -18.43
CA ASP A 24 8.50 24.04 -17.35
C ASP A 24 8.61 22.57 -16.89
N ASP A 25 9.66 22.29 -16.13
CA ASP A 25 9.97 20.96 -15.59
C ASP A 25 8.99 20.55 -14.46
N GLY A 26 7.91 21.32 -14.27
CA GLY A 26 6.93 21.14 -13.22
C GLY A 26 7.46 21.58 -11.85
N SER A 27 6.53 21.92 -10.96
CA SER A 27 6.86 22.15 -9.55
C SER A 27 7.10 20.83 -8.83
N TYR A 28 8.07 20.80 -7.92
CA TYR A 28 8.28 19.67 -7.02
C TYR A 28 6.99 19.30 -6.28
N VAL A 29 6.67 18.01 -6.29
CA VAL A 29 5.61 17.40 -5.47
C VAL A 29 6.22 16.30 -4.62
N ASP A 30 5.70 16.11 -3.41
CA ASP A 30 6.18 15.07 -2.51
C ASP A 30 5.98 13.67 -3.12
N PRO A 31 6.89 12.72 -2.88
CA PRO A 31 6.74 11.36 -3.38
C PRO A 31 5.54 10.62 -2.77
N ILE A 32 4.85 9.84 -3.61
CA ILE A 32 3.71 9.00 -3.17
C ILE A 32 4.18 7.91 -2.20
N THR A 33 3.59 7.92 -1.01
CA THR A 33 3.79 6.95 0.06
C THR A 33 2.95 5.68 -0.15
N ILE A 34 3.26 4.63 0.61
CA ILE A 34 2.42 3.44 0.66
C ILE A 34 1.08 3.74 1.35
N TYR A 35 1.03 4.73 2.26
CA TYR A 35 -0.23 5.12 2.92
C TYR A 35 -1.30 5.54 1.92
N GLU A 36 -0.93 6.33 0.91
CA GLU A 36 -1.85 6.76 -0.14
C GLU A 36 -2.39 5.59 -0.96
N LYS A 37 -1.59 4.52 -1.11
CA LYS A 37 -1.98 3.31 -1.85
C LYS A 37 -2.87 2.38 -1.02
N VAL A 38 -2.65 2.30 0.29
CA VAL A 38 -3.39 1.42 1.21
C VAL A 38 -4.67 2.09 1.73
N ASN A 39 -4.71 3.42 1.77
CA ASN A 39 -5.89 4.20 2.13
C ASN A 39 -7.10 3.81 1.26
N GLY A 40 -8.27 3.66 1.88
CA GLY A 40 -9.52 3.40 1.19
C GLY A 40 -10.27 2.19 1.72
N ASN A 41 -11.29 1.78 0.96
CA ASN A 41 -12.14 0.64 1.26
C ASN A 41 -11.72 -0.56 0.40
N TRP A 42 -11.63 -1.72 1.04
CA TRP A 42 -11.16 -2.96 0.43
C TRP A 42 -12.15 -4.09 0.70
N GLY A 43 -12.67 -4.70 -0.36
CA GLY A 43 -13.52 -5.89 -0.29
C GLY A 43 -12.69 -7.17 -0.45
N LEU A 44 -13.04 -8.23 0.29
CA LEU A 44 -12.37 -9.53 0.19
C LEU A 44 -12.87 -10.32 -1.00
N THR A 45 -11.93 -10.78 -1.81
CA THR A 45 -12.20 -11.63 -2.99
C THR A 45 -11.83 -13.08 -2.71
N ASN A 46 -10.82 -13.30 -1.87
CA ASN A 46 -10.39 -14.65 -1.49
C ASN A 46 -9.70 -14.64 -0.12
N LEU A 47 -10.01 -15.63 0.71
CA LEU A 47 -9.30 -15.94 1.93
C LEU A 47 -8.78 -17.38 1.89
N LYS A 48 -7.47 -17.53 2.10
CA LYS A 48 -6.80 -18.82 2.16
C LYS A 48 -6.12 -19.01 3.51
N MET A 49 -6.31 -20.17 4.13
CA MET A 49 -5.55 -20.61 5.29
C MET A 49 -4.38 -21.49 4.82
N ILE A 50 -3.23 -21.35 5.47
CA ILE A 50 -2.05 -22.18 5.25
C ILE A 50 -1.67 -22.76 6.62
N ASP A 51 -1.64 -24.09 6.73
CA ASP A 51 -1.00 -24.77 7.85
C ASP A 51 0.51 -24.80 7.58
N GLU A 52 1.22 -23.93 8.29
CA GLU A 52 2.67 -23.76 8.10
C GLU A 52 3.44 -25.01 8.59
N SER A 53 2.89 -25.77 9.55
CA SER A 53 3.48 -27.03 10.02
C SER A 53 3.32 -28.14 8.99
N ALA A 54 2.10 -28.34 8.47
CA ALA A 54 1.85 -29.31 7.40
C ALA A 54 2.69 -28.99 6.16
N LYS A 55 2.75 -27.71 5.77
CA LYS A 55 3.57 -27.23 4.66
C LYS A 55 5.06 -27.50 4.87
N ALA A 56 5.61 -27.21 6.05
CA ALA A 56 7.00 -27.49 6.37
C ALA A 56 7.33 -29.00 6.32
N ASN A 57 6.37 -29.84 6.69
CA ASN A 57 6.50 -31.30 6.70
C ASN A 57 6.04 -31.98 5.39
N LYS A 58 5.60 -31.21 4.39
CA LYS A 58 5.07 -31.70 3.09
C LYS A 58 3.88 -32.65 3.24
N ILE A 59 3.01 -32.36 4.22
CA ILE A 59 1.77 -33.10 4.48
C ILE A 59 0.64 -32.36 3.76
N GLU A 60 -0.17 -33.10 3.00
CA GLU A 60 -1.31 -32.54 2.26
C GLU A 60 -2.67 -32.97 2.87
N PRO A 61 -3.69 -32.10 2.84
CA PRO A 61 -3.66 -30.72 2.35
C PRO A 61 -2.96 -29.77 3.35
N SER A 62 -2.05 -28.92 2.84
CA SER A 62 -1.38 -27.89 3.64
C SER A 62 -2.00 -26.49 3.51
N GLU A 63 -2.91 -26.31 2.56
CA GLU A 63 -3.62 -25.06 2.30
C GLU A 63 -5.12 -25.35 2.13
N GLU A 64 -5.95 -24.49 2.72
CA GLU A 64 -7.41 -24.59 2.63
C GLU A 64 -7.97 -23.25 2.14
N ASN A 65 -8.78 -23.30 1.09
CA ASN A 65 -9.48 -22.12 0.62
C ASN A 65 -10.72 -21.90 1.48
N LEU A 66 -10.63 -20.96 2.43
CA LEU A 66 -11.76 -20.62 3.27
C LEU A 66 -12.89 -19.98 2.47
N SER A 67 -12.62 -19.56 1.22
CA SER A 67 -13.55 -18.79 0.39
C SER A 67 -14.89 -19.44 0.10
N THR A 68 -14.98 -20.76 0.29
CA THR A 68 -16.18 -21.55 0.08
C THR A 68 -17.05 -21.67 1.33
N TYR A 69 -16.51 -21.33 2.51
CA TYR A 69 -17.15 -21.52 3.81
C TYR A 69 -17.78 -20.25 4.39
N PHE A 70 -17.49 -19.08 3.81
CA PHE A 70 -17.97 -17.78 4.31
C PHE A 70 -18.57 -16.95 3.17
N ASN A 71 -19.50 -16.04 3.50
CA ASN A 71 -20.01 -15.09 2.51
C ASN A 71 -19.13 -13.83 2.51
N TYR A 72 -18.28 -13.72 1.50
CA TYR A 72 -17.26 -12.67 1.38
C TYR A 72 -17.78 -11.33 0.92
N GLU A 73 -18.98 -11.28 0.33
CA GLU A 73 -19.57 -10.04 -0.18
C GLU A 73 -19.66 -8.95 0.91
N ASP A 74 -19.76 -9.36 2.17
CA ASP A 74 -19.87 -8.45 3.29
C ASP A 74 -18.52 -8.07 3.93
N PHE A 75 -17.43 -8.84 3.70
CA PHE A 75 -16.14 -8.48 4.31
C PHE A 75 -15.56 -7.24 3.65
N LYS A 76 -15.35 -6.21 4.46
CA LYS A 76 -14.73 -4.97 4.03
C LYS A 76 -13.75 -4.52 5.10
N ILE A 77 -12.54 -4.20 4.68
CA ILE A 77 -11.56 -3.52 5.51
C ILE A 77 -11.34 -2.10 4.99
N LYS A 78 -11.45 -1.13 5.88
CA LYS A 78 -11.23 0.28 5.60
C LYS A 78 -9.99 0.74 6.34
N PHE A 79 -9.06 1.35 5.62
CA PHE A 79 -7.91 2.04 6.19
C PHE A 79 -8.09 3.53 5.97
N ASN A 80 -8.08 4.32 7.05
CA ASN A 80 -8.27 5.76 6.98
C ASN A 80 -6.93 6.48 7.23
N VAL A 81 -6.75 7.60 6.53
CA VAL A 81 -5.68 8.57 6.76
C VAL A 81 -6.27 9.95 7.04
N ASP A 82 -5.49 10.87 7.59
CA ASP A 82 -5.87 12.28 7.73
C ASP A 82 -5.52 13.11 6.48
N GLU A 83 -5.76 14.43 6.56
CA GLU A 83 -5.46 15.38 5.47
C GLU A 83 -3.98 15.45 5.08
N LYS A 84 -3.09 14.92 5.92
CA LYS A 84 -1.64 14.87 5.69
C LYS A 84 -1.17 13.47 5.31
N ASN A 85 -2.08 12.60 4.87
CA ASN A 85 -1.83 11.19 4.55
C ASN A 85 -1.25 10.38 5.73
N SER A 86 -1.44 10.83 6.97
CA SER A 86 -0.99 10.09 8.16
C SER A 86 -2.06 9.07 8.57
N PRO A 87 -1.68 7.83 8.94
CA PRO A 87 -2.64 6.77 9.24
C PRO A 87 -3.41 7.05 10.53
N THR A 88 -4.73 6.90 10.48
CA THR A 88 -5.62 7.11 11.62
C THR A 88 -6.20 5.77 12.08
N SER A 89 -7.46 5.49 11.76
CA SER A 89 -8.18 4.30 12.17
C SER A 89 -8.30 3.27 11.05
N TYR A 90 -8.51 2.03 11.43
CA TYR A 90 -8.99 0.99 10.54
C TYR A 90 -10.29 0.37 11.08
N GLU A 91 -11.08 -0.18 10.18
CA GLU A 91 -12.32 -0.87 10.51
C GLU A 91 -12.52 -2.06 9.59
N VAL A 92 -12.88 -3.20 10.16
CA VAL A 92 -13.30 -4.42 9.49
C VAL A 92 -14.78 -4.58 9.75
N SER A 93 -15.53 -4.73 8.68
CA SER A 93 -16.97 -4.99 8.70
C SER A 93 -17.28 -6.24 7.90
N GLY A 94 -18.46 -6.82 8.13
CA GLY A 94 -18.92 -8.04 7.49
C GLY A 94 -18.96 -9.26 8.41
N ASN A 95 -19.52 -10.35 7.89
CA ASN A 95 -19.65 -11.61 8.60
C ASN A 95 -18.43 -12.50 8.39
N VAL A 96 -17.33 -12.19 9.07
CA VAL A 96 -16.10 -12.98 9.02
C VAL A 96 -15.66 -13.46 10.40
N PRO A 97 -14.89 -14.56 10.45
CA PRO A 97 -14.21 -14.94 11.67
C PRO A 97 -13.37 -13.77 12.21
N PRO A 98 -13.41 -13.49 13.51
CA PRO A 98 -12.62 -12.44 14.13
C PRO A 98 -11.16 -12.88 14.24
N LEU A 99 -10.45 -12.87 13.10
CA LEU A 99 -9.03 -13.24 13.03
C LEU A 99 -8.13 -12.22 13.74
N PHE A 100 -8.56 -10.95 13.78
CA PHE A 100 -7.93 -9.84 14.49
C PHE A 100 -9.00 -8.83 14.93
N ALA A 101 -8.62 -7.83 15.73
CA ALA A 101 -9.56 -6.84 16.25
C ALA A 101 -10.28 -6.10 15.09
N PRO A 102 -11.62 -6.00 15.10
CA PRO A 102 -12.38 -5.47 13.96
C PRO A 102 -12.26 -3.95 13.81
N LYS A 103 -11.66 -3.24 14.77
CA LYS A 103 -11.41 -1.81 14.67
C LYS A 103 -10.23 -1.42 15.54
N GLY A 104 -9.57 -0.34 15.17
CA GLY A 104 -8.44 0.20 15.93
C GLY A 104 -7.71 1.26 15.15
N TYR A 105 -6.41 1.37 15.39
CA TYR A 105 -5.52 2.30 14.72
C TYR A 105 -4.44 1.52 13.98
N TRP A 106 -3.88 2.11 12.93
CA TRP A 106 -2.90 1.42 12.10
C TRP A 106 -1.68 2.27 11.79
N LYS A 107 -0.58 1.64 11.39
CA LYS A 107 0.64 2.29 10.88
C LYS A 107 1.41 1.34 9.99
N LEU A 108 2.12 1.85 8.99
CA LEU A 108 3.06 1.04 8.23
C LEU A 108 4.41 0.92 8.94
N SER A 109 5.12 -0.17 8.67
CA SER A 109 6.51 -0.35 9.12
C SER A 109 7.48 0.57 8.37
N SER A 110 7.11 1.01 7.17
CA SER A 110 7.87 1.93 6.33
C SER A 110 6.90 2.71 5.45
N ASP A 111 7.18 4.00 5.26
CA ASP A 111 6.35 4.90 4.45
C ASP A 111 6.56 4.64 2.94
N PHE A 112 7.72 4.07 2.59
CA PHE A 112 8.13 3.72 1.23
C PHE A 112 8.49 2.25 1.09
N GLN A 113 8.54 1.77 -0.15
CA GLN A 113 8.96 0.41 -0.46
C GLN A 113 10.39 0.19 0.06
N PRO A 114 10.62 -0.78 0.96
CA PRO A 114 11.96 -1.09 1.41
C PRO A 114 12.77 -1.65 0.24
N VAL A 115 14.02 -1.21 0.15
CA VAL A 115 14.98 -1.63 -0.89
C VAL A 115 15.54 -3.05 -0.67
N ASN A 116 15.16 -3.69 0.43
CA ASN A 116 15.72 -4.98 0.84
C ASN A 116 14.80 -6.13 0.37
N PRO A 117 15.34 -7.20 -0.23
CA PRO A 117 14.56 -8.31 -0.78
C PRO A 117 13.77 -9.12 0.28
N THR A 118 14.05 -8.92 1.57
CA THR A 118 13.39 -9.61 2.69
C THR A 118 12.37 -8.75 3.45
N GLY A 119 12.29 -7.45 3.14
CA GLY A 119 11.42 -6.52 3.85
C GLY A 119 10.05 -6.43 3.21
N ALA A 120 9.11 -7.31 3.52
CA ALA A 120 7.71 -6.99 3.21
C ALA A 120 7.27 -5.82 4.10
N THR A 121 6.59 -4.82 3.53
CA THR A 121 5.99 -3.75 4.34
C THR A 121 4.91 -4.36 5.23
N LYS A 122 4.91 -4.02 6.52
CA LYS A 122 3.90 -4.48 7.47
C LYS A 122 2.92 -3.37 7.80
N ILE A 123 1.67 -3.72 8.01
CA ILE A 123 0.66 -2.92 8.68
C ILE A 123 0.62 -3.38 10.14
N TYR A 124 0.98 -2.49 11.05
CA TYR A 124 0.80 -2.69 12.48
C TYR A 124 -0.58 -2.20 12.90
N LEU A 125 -1.31 -3.02 13.64
CA LEU A 125 -2.61 -2.69 14.22
C LEU A 125 -2.44 -2.38 15.71
N TYR A 126 -3.21 -1.40 16.20
CA TYR A 126 -3.12 -0.88 17.56
C TYR A 126 -4.51 -0.70 18.17
N SER A 127 -4.60 -0.85 19.50
CA SER A 127 -5.84 -0.59 20.25
C SER A 127 -6.04 0.90 20.57
N ASP A 128 -4.98 1.71 20.55
CA ASP A 128 -4.99 3.11 20.98
C ASP A 128 -4.52 4.09 19.89
N ALA A 129 -5.05 5.32 19.93
CA ALA A 129 -4.74 6.37 18.95
C ALA A 129 -3.27 6.82 18.98
N GLN A 130 -2.61 6.65 20.14
CA GLN A 130 -1.18 6.96 20.31
C GLN A 130 -0.28 5.86 19.72
N LYS A 131 -0.86 4.74 19.24
CA LYS A 131 -0.17 3.63 18.60
C LYS A 131 0.91 3.03 19.50
N THR A 132 0.59 2.83 20.78
CA THR A 132 1.52 2.30 21.80
C THR A 132 1.30 0.82 22.08
N GLN A 133 0.07 0.33 21.94
CA GLN A 133 -0.33 -1.04 22.20
C GLN A 133 -0.63 -1.77 20.90
N LYS A 134 0.41 -2.39 20.33
CA LYS A 134 0.27 -3.20 19.11
C LYS A 134 -0.55 -4.45 19.41
N THR A 135 -1.63 -4.64 18.67
CA THR A 135 -2.52 -5.80 18.77
C THR A 135 -2.18 -6.88 17.75
N ASP A 136 -1.79 -6.48 16.54
CA ASP A 136 -1.52 -7.43 15.46
C ASP A 136 -0.59 -6.86 14.37
N GLU A 137 -0.15 -7.73 13.46
CA GLU A 137 0.68 -7.44 12.30
C GLU A 137 0.12 -8.09 11.03
N LEU A 138 -0.18 -7.29 10.01
CA LEU A 138 -0.52 -7.79 8.67
C LEU A 138 0.66 -7.50 7.74
N LEU A 139 1.17 -8.52 7.06
CA LEU A 139 2.22 -8.36 6.05
C LEU A 139 1.56 -8.00 4.72
N ILE A 140 2.02 -6.95 4.05
CA ILE A 140 1.59 -6.63 2.69
C ILE A 140 2.45 -7.45 1.72
N THR A 141 1.87 -8.47 1.11
CA THR A 141 2.55 -9.32 0.11
C THR A 141 2.38 -8.78 -1.30
N SER A 142 1.32 -8.02 -1.56
CA SER A 142 1.12 -7.26 -2.79
C SER A 142 0.61 -5.86 -2.48
N ILE A 143 1.39 -4.83 -2.83
CA ILE A 143 1.01 -3.43 -2.64
C ILE A 143 0.05 -2.99 -3.74
N PRO A 144 -1.02 -2.23 -3.41
CA PRO A 144 -1.92 -1.69 -4.40
C PRO A 144 -1.24 -0.90 -5.51
N GLY A 145 -1.53 -1.29 -6.74
CA GLY A 145 -1.14 -0.58 -7.95
C GLY A 145 -2.36 -0.09 -8.73
N LYS A 146 -2.21 0.00 -10.06
CA LYS A 146 -3.26 0.49 -10.96
C LYS A 146 -4.55 -0.35 -10.93
N ASN A 147 -4.43 -1.65 -10.66
CA ASN A 147 -5.56 -2.58 -10.69
C ASN A 147 -6.41 -2.55 -9.41
N GLY A 148 -5.99 -1.81 -8.38
CA GLY A 148 -6.72 -1.76 -7.11
C GLY A 148 -6.76 -3.10 -6.37
N GLU A 149 -5.70 -3.91 -6.48
CA GLU A 149 -5.60 -5.20 -5.81
C GLU A 149 -4.55 -5.14 -4.69
N MET A 150 -4.88 -5.70 -3.53
CA MET A 150 -3.98 -5.81 -2.39
C MET A 150 -3.96 -7.26 -1.91
N GLU A 151 -2.79 -7.72 -1.45
CA GLU A 151 -2.70 -8.99 -0.73
C GLU A 151 -2.07 -8.76 0.65
N LEU A 152 -2.77 -9.23 1.68
CA LEU A 152 -2.33 -9.19 3.07
C LEU A 152 -2.11 -10.61 3.58
N LYS A 153 -1.12 -10.80 4.45
CA LYS A 153 -0.87 -12.06 5.15
C LYS A 153 -0.84 -11.81 6.67
N LEU A 154 -1.71 -12.48 7.41
CA LEU A 154 -1.64 -12.59 8.86
C LEU A 154 -0.92 -13.89 9.21
N VAL A 155 0.03 -13.84 10.15
CA VAL A 155 0.81 -15.01 10.57
C VAL A 155 0.66 -15.19 12.07
N HIS A 156 0.11 -16.32 12.50
CA HIS A 156 0.14 -16.70 13.91
C HIS A 156 1.36 -17.57 14.18
N ALA A 157 2.10 -17.19 15.19
CA ALA A 157 3.29 -17.89 15.63
C ALA A 157 3.22 -18.20 17.13
N SER A 158 3.77 -19.34 17.51
CA SER A 158 3.96 -19.74 18.90
C SER A 158 5.45 -20.00 19.13
N GLY A 159 6.04 -19.39 20.16
CA GLY A 159 7.48 -19.47 20.41
C GLY A 159 8.35 -18.97 19.25
N GLY A 160 7.82 -18.06 18.41
CA GLY A 160 8.50 -17.56 17.20
C GLY A 160 8.39 -18.46 15.97
N VAL A 161 7.69 -19.60 16.07
CA VAL A 161 7.47 -20.53 14.95
C VAL A 161 6.06 -20.31 14.39
N PRO A 162 5.92 -19.93 13.10
CA PRO A 162 4.63 -19.86 12.43
C PRO A 162 3.94 -21.22 12.41
N PHE A 163 2.66 -21.27 12.76
CA PHE A 163 1.86 -22.50 12.69
C PHE A 163 0.66 -22.37 11.76
N VAL A 164 0.07 -21.18 11.65
CA VAL A 164 -1.00 -20.91 10.69
C VAL A 164 -0.83 -19.51 10.10
N SER A 165 -1.14 -19.39 8.82
CA SER A 165 -1.21 -18.12 8.13
C SER A 165 -2.53 -17.95 7.40
N TYR A 166 -3.02 -16.72 7.35
CA TYR A 166 -4.19 -16.32 6.57
C TYR A 166 -3.76 -15.35 5.48
N VAL A 167 -4.10 -15.65 4.23
CA VAL A 167 -3.82 -14.81 3.07
C VAL A 167 -5.14 -14.22 2.58
N PHE A 168 -5.23 -12.89 2.62
CA PHE A 168 -6.37 -12.10 2.19
C PHE A 168 -6.06 -11.48 0.85
N LYS A 169 -6.88 -11.77 -0.17
CA LYS A 169 -6.88 -11.04 -1.43
C LYS A 169 -8.01 -10.03 -1.42
N LEU A 170 -7.65 -8.78 -1.64
CA LEU A 170 -8.55 -7.65 -1.50
C LEU A 170 -8.60 -6.88 -2.81
N THR A 171 -9.76 -6.31 -3.11
CA THR A 171 -9.98 -5.39 -4.23
C THR A 171 -10.56 -4.08 -3.72
N THR A 172 -10.23 -2.97 -4.38
CA THR A 172 -10.83 -1.67 -4.06
C THR A 172 -12.34 -1.72 -4.28
N ILE A 173 -13.10 -1.17 -3.32
CA ILE A 173 -14.54 -1.00 -3.43
C ILE A 173 -14.89 0.48 -3.34
N ASN A 174 -15.80 0.93 -4.21
CA ASN A 174 -16.26 2.31 -4.28
C ASN A 174 -17.30 2.62 -3.19
#